data_AF-A0A5E6QAJ9-F1
#
_entry.id   AF-A0A5E6QAJ9-F1
#
_cell.length_a   1.000
_cell.length_b   1.000
_cell.length_c   1.000
_cell.angle_alpha   90.00
_cell.angle_beta   90.00
_cell.angle_gamma   90.00
#
_symmetry.space_group_name_H-M   'P 1'
#
loop_
_entity.id
_entity.type
_entity.pdbx_description
1 polymer ?
#
loop_
_entity_poly.entity_id
_entity_poly.type
_entity_poly.pdbx_seq_one_letter_code
_entity_poly.pdbx_strand_id
1 'polypeptide(L)'
;MQRNKRVSDQTGIDEIESVAADLLIAGVSINQLVRCYASFLRQLIEGGALSGISSEKLEMMSSYLDKALMPGLLESDQEQRKSFFLALWPIERKYRDSDPVFANFVRCVICCFGNEEDWERDDTGEDTPLWYFFFYIKKVCPDVKEDFLQYFKGALNKV
;
A
#
# COMPACT_ATOMS: atom_id res chain seq x y z
N MET A 1 10.50 9.78 29.51
CA MET A 1 10.64 9.91 28.04
C MET A 1 9.56 9.18 27.20
N GLN A 2 8.50 8.60 27.79
CA GLN A 2 7.48 7.84 27.04
C GLN A 2 6.26 8.64 26.54
N ARG A 3 6.11 9.91 26.92
CA ARG A 3 4.93 10.74 26.60
C ARG A 3 4.94 11.33 25.18
N ASN A 4 6.11 11.67 24.64
CA ASN A 4 6.22 12.32 23.32
C ASN A 4 5.97 11.38 22.13
N LYS A 5 6.26 10.08 22.26
CA LYS A 5 6.07 9.11 21.16
C LYS A 5 4.59 8.79 20.89
N ARG A 6 3.76 8.74 21.94
CA ARG A 6 2.30 8.50 21.80
C ARG A 6 1.57 9.67 21.17
N VAL A 7 1.98 10.91 21.47
CA VAL A 7 1.37 12.10 20.88
C VAL A 7 1.74 12.22 19.40
N SER A 8 2.97 11.90 18.99
CA SER A 8 3.36 11.95 17.57
C SER A 8 2.75 10.82 16.72
N ASP A 9 2.53 9.65 17.32
CA ASP A 9 1.85 8.54 16.62
C ASP A 9 0.34 8.82 16.48
N GLN A 10 -0.31 9.47 17.46
CA GLN A 10 -1.72 9.88 17.35
C GLN A 10 -1.92 10.93 16.26
N THR A 11 -1.10 11.99 16.23
CA THR A 11 -1.20 13.02 15.17
C THR A 11 -0.96 12.46 13.77
N GLY A 12 -0.17 11.38 13.64
CA GLY A 12 0.04 10.73 12.35
C GLY A 12 -1.12 9.84 11.90
N ILE A 13 -1.92 9.32 12.83
CA ILE A 13 -3.15 8.59 12.51
C ILE A 13 -4.22 9.59 12.07
N ASP A 14 -4.42 10.66 12.83
CA ASP A 14 -5.41 11.69 12.54
C ASP A 14 -5.21 12.32 11.14
N GLU A 15 -3.95 12.52 10.70
CA GLU A 15 -3.64 13.04 9.36
C GLU A 15 -3.95 12.05 8.24
N ILE A 16 -3.73 10.75 8.47
CA ILE A 16 -4.05 9.71 7.48
C ILE A 16 -5.57 9.54 7.37
N GLU A 17 -6.28 9.56 8.51
CA GLU A 17 -7.75 9.55 8.55
C GLU A 17 -8.34 10.77 7.84
N SER A 18 -7.76 11.97 8.04
CA SER A 18 -8.18 13.17 7.32
C SER A 18 -8.03 13.01 5.81
N VAL A 19 -6.90 12.51 5.33
CA VAL A 19 -6.69 12.28 3.87
C VAL A 19 -7.62 11.19 3.34
N ALA A 20 -7.87 10.12 4.11
CA ALA A 20 -8.81 9.07 3.76
C ALA A 20 -10.23 9.62 3.60
N ALA A 21 -10.69 10.46 4.54
CA ALA A 21 -11.98 11.11 4.48
C ALA A 21 -12.10 12.04 3.26
N ASP A 22 -11.08 12.83 2.96
CA ASP A 22 -11.07 13.72 1.77
C ASP A 22 -11.17 12.92 0.47
N LEU A 23 -10.46 11.79 0.36
CA LEU A 23 -10.51 10.89 -0.80
C LEU A 23 -11.91 10.25 -0.94
N LEU A 24 -12.51 9.84 0.17
CA LEU A 24 -13.86 9.29 0.16
C LEU A 24 -14.89 10.35 -0.28
N ILE A 25 -14.81 11.57 0.23
CA ILE A 25 -15.67 12.70 -0.16
C ILE A 25 -15.51 13.03 -1.64
N ALA A 26 -14.29 12.94 -2.17
CA ALA A 26 -14.00 13.12 -3.59
C ALA A 26 -14.48 11.95 -4.48
N GLY A 27 -15.05 10.89 -3.90
CA GLY A 27 -15.57 9.74 -4.64
C GLY A 27 -14.48 8.82 -5.19
N VAL A 28 -13.28 8.83 -4.60
CA VAL A 28 -12.20 7.93 -5.02
C VAL A 28 -12.55 6.49 -4.62
N SER A 29 -12.70 5.61 -5.62
CA SER A 29 -13.01 4.21 -5.38
C SER A 29 -11.84 3.44 -4.78
N ILE A 30 -12.12 2.30 -4.14
CA ILE A 30 -11.07 1.47 -3.55
C ILE A 30 -10.09 0.97 -4.63
N ASN A 31 -10.60 0.61 -5.81
CA ASN A 31 -9.75 0.20 -6.93
C ASN A 31 -8.83 1.35 -7.41
N GLN A 32 -9.29 2.61 -7.38
CA GLN A 32 -8.45 3.77 -7.66
C GLN A 32 -7.37 3.96 -6.58
N LEU A 33 -7.72 3.80 -5.29
CA LEU A 33 -6.75 3.86 -4.18
C LEU A 33 -5.67 2.78 -4.28
N VAL A 34 -6.06 1.55 -4.57
CA VAL A 34 -5.15 0.40 -4.75
C VAL A 34 -4.15 0.67 -5.89
N ARG A 35 -4.61 1.21 -7.03
CA ARG A 35 -3.72 1.62 -8.15
C ARG A 35 -2.83 2.79 -7.80
N CYS A 36 -3.34 3.78 -7.09
CA CYS A 36 -2.55 4.91 -6.60
C CYS A 36 -1.44 4.41 -5.68
N TYR A 37 -1.75 3.46 -4.81
CA TYR A 37 -0.76 2.84 -3.92
C TYR A 37 0.29 2.03 -4.68
N ALA A 38 -0.11 1.22 -5.67
CA ALA A 38 0.85 0.51 -6.53
C ALA A 38 1.82 1.47 -7.25
N SER A 39 1.29 2.59 -7.75
CA SER A 39 2.08 3.65 -8.39
C SER A 39 3.03 4.34 -7.39
N PHE A 40 2.57 4.61 -6.17
CA PHE A 40 3.40 5.17 -5.10
C PHE A 40 4.56 4.24 -4.74
N LEU A 41 4.30 2.95 -4.53
CA LEU A 41 5.35 1.96 -4.22
C LEU A 41 6.40 1.90 -5.34
N ARG A 42 5.98 2.00 -6.60
CA ARG A 42 6.89 2.04 -7.73
C ARG A 42 7.79 3.29 -7.72
N GLN A 43 7.23 4.46 -7.40
CA GLN A 43 8.03 5.68 -7.24
C GLN A 43 9.06 5.56 -6.12
N LEU A 44 8.75 4.86 -5.03
CA LEU A 44 9.72 4.59 -3.96
C LEU A 44 10.87 3.67 -4.42
N ILE A 45 10.58 2.67 -5.27
CA ILE A 45 11.63 1.83 -5.87
C ILE A 45 12.52 2.68 -6.80
N GLU A 46 11.91 3.40 -7.73
CA GLU A 46 12.61 4.20 -8.74
C GLU A 46 13.42 5.35 -8.12
N GLY A 47 12.91 5.96 -7.05
CA GLY A 47 13.58 7.01 -6.27
C GLY A 47 14.65 6.49 -5.30
N GLY A 48 14.84 5.17 -5.19
CA GLY A 48 15.87 4.57 -4.32
C GLY A 48 15.55 4.61 -2.82
N ALA A 49 14.34 5.03 -2.43
CA ALA A 49 13.90 5.10 -1.03
C ALA A 49 13.88 3.71 -0.35
N LEU A 50 13.87 2.63 -1.14
CA LEU A 50 13.88 1.24 -0.69
C LEU A 50 15.24 0.55 -0.86
N SER A 51 16.34 1.31 -0.94
CA SER A 51 17.71 0.79 -1.15
C SER A 51 18.21 -0.21 -0.09
N GLY A 52 17.54 -0.32 1.06
CA GLY A 52 17.79 -1.37 2.05
C GLY A 52 17.32 -2.78 1.62
N ILE A 53 16.51 -2.88 0.57
CA ILE A 53 16.08 -4.16 -0.03
C ILE A 53 16.98 -4.45 -1.25
N SER A 54 17.39 -5.72 -1.43
CA SER A 54 18.24 -6.09 -2.56
C SER A 54 17.56 -5.85 -3.91
N SER A 55 18.35 -5.53 -4.93
CA SER A 55 17.85 -5.26 -6.29
C SER A 55 17.03 -6.43 -6.85
N GLU A 56 17.47 -7.68 -6.65
CA GLU A 56 16.74 -8.88 -7.08
C GLU A 56 15.32 -8.94 -6.48
N LYS A 57 15.19 -8.59 -5.20
CA LYS A 57 13.91 -8.56 -4.49
C LYS A 57 13.03 -7.41 -4.97
N LEU A 58 13.63 -6.25 -5.23
CA LEU A 58 12.92 -5.10 -5.79
C LEU A 58 12.44 -5.38 -7.22
N GLU A 59 13.27 -5.97 -8.08
CA GLU A 59 12.89 -6.40 -9.44
C GLU A 59 11.73 -7.39 -9.41
N MET A 60 11.79 -8.38 -8.52
CA MET A 60 10.69 -9.33 -8.32
C MET A 60 9.40 -8.61 -7.97
N MET A 61 9.42 -7.68 -7.03
CA MET A 61 8.23 -6.93 -6.61
C MET A 61 7.75 -5.93 -7.66
N SER A 62 8.65 -5.26 -8.38
CA SER A 62 8.32 -4.40 -9.53
C SER A 62 7.52 -5.18 -10.57
N SER A 63 7.89 -6.44 -10.84
CA SER A 63 7.13 -7.27 -11.78
C SER A 63 5.68 -7.54 -11.34
N TYR A 64 5.39 -7.51 -10.03
CA TYR A 64 4.02 -7.61 -9.51
C TYR A 64 3.32 -6.26 -9.52
N LEU A 65 4.02 -5.17 -9.21
CA LEU A 65 3.46 -3.81 -9.32
C LEU A 65 3.06 -3.48 -10.76
N ASP A 66 3.86 -3.90 -11.75
CA ASP A 66 3.51 -3.79 -13.18
C ASP A 66 2.19 -4.50 -13.49
N LYS A 67 1.96 -5.69 -12.90
CA LYS A 67 0.71 -6.43 -13.06
C LYS A 67 -0.45 -5.69 -12.40
N ALA A 68 -0.28 -5.20 -11.16
CA ALA A 68 -1.31 -4.45 -10.45
C ALA A 68 -1.74 -3.16 -11.18
N LEU A 69 -0.86 -2.61 -12.01
CA LEU A 69 -1.12 -1.43 -12.84
C LEU A 69 -1.68 -1.76 -14.23
N MET A 70 -1.86 -3.04 -14.58
CA MET A 70 -2.49 -3.42 -15.85
C MET A 70 -3.95 -2.95 -15.90
N PRO A 71 -4.36 -2.24 -16.97
CA PRO A 71 -5.74 -1.80 -17.13
C PRO A 71 -6.73 -2.97 -17.08
N GLY A 72 -7.82 -2.81 -16.32
CA GLY A 72 -8.91 -3.80 -16.22
C GLY A 72 -8.64 -5.00 -15.31
N LEU A 73 -7.43 -5.18 -14.77
CA LEU A 73 -7.14 -6.31 -13.88
C LEU A 73 -8.01 -6.29 -12.61
N LEU A 74 -8.16 -5.12 -11.97
CA LEU A 74 -8.93 -5.00 -10.73
C LEU A 74 -10.45 -5.05 -10.97
N GLU A 75 -10.91 -4.55 -12.11
CA GLU A 75 -12.34 -4.43 -12.45
C GLU A 75 -12.92 -5.72 -13.04
N SER A 76 -12.16 -6.41 -13.88
CA SER A 76 -12.73 -7.36 -14.84
C SER A 76 -12.05 -8.72 -14.88
N ASP A 77 -10.90 -8.90 -14.22
CA ASP A 77 -10.18 -10.17 -14.20
C ASP A 77 -9.89 -10.64 -12.77
N GLN A 78 -10.97 -11.02 -12.08
CA GLN A 78 -10.92 -11.45 -10.69
C GLN A 78 -10.07 -12.71 -10.49
N GLU A 79 -10.11 -13.66 -11.43
CA GLU A 79 -9.32 -14.90 -11.35
C GLU A 79 -7.83 -14.61 -11.42
N GLN A 80 -7.40 -13.81 -12.40
CA GLN A 80 -5.99 -13.45 -12.54
C GLN A 80 -5.50 -12.59 -11.38
N ARG A 81 -6.28 -11.57 -10.96
CA ARG A 81 -5.96 -10.77 -9.76
C ARG A 81 -5.76 -11.66 -8.53
N LYS A 82 -6.71 -12.57 -8.27
CA LYS A 82 -6.66 -13.48 -7.12
C LYS A 82 -5.47 -14.43 -7.20
N SER A 83 -5.09 -14.87 -8.40
CA SER A 83 -3.89 -15.69 -8.59
C SER A 83 -2.61 -14.97 -8.14
N PHE A 84 -2.46 -13.68 -8.45
CA PHE A 84 -1.32 -12.88 -8.00
C PHE A 84 -1.35 -12.61 -6.50
N PHE A 85 -2.53 -12.27 -5.96
CA PHE A 85 -2.73 -12.11 -4.52
C PHE A 85 -2.29 -13.37 -3.75
N LEU A 86 -2.71 -14.55 -4.20
CA LEU A 86 -2.35 -15.82 -3.56
C LEU A 86 -0.87 -16.20 -3.75
N ALA A 87 -0.26 -15.85 -4.88
CA ALA A 87 1.15 -16.14 -5.17
C ALA A 87 2.15 -15.36 -4.29
N LEU A 88 1.76 -14.18 -3.80
CA LEU A 88 2.61 -13.35 -2.93
C LEU A 88 2.70 -13.86 -1.48
N TRP A 89 1.66 -14.53 -0.98
CA TRP A 89 1.64 -15.03 0.41
C TRP A 89 2.74 -16.06 0.73
N PRO A 90 3.06 -17.05 -0.12
CA PRO A 90 4.22 -17.90 0.05
C PRO A 90 5.55 -17.12 0.14
N ILE A 91 5.69 -16.04 -0.64
CA ILE A 91 6.88 -15.18 -0.62
C ILE A 91 6.97 -14.47 0.73
N GLU A 92 5.88 -13.83 1.19
CA GLU A 92 5.83 -13.18 2.50
C GLU A 92 6.24 -14.16 3.61
N ARG A 93 5.62 -15.36 3.64
CA ARG A 93 5.92 -16.38 4.66
C ARG A 93 7.37 -16.83 4.66
N LYS A 94 7.98 -16.97 3.48
CA LYS A 94 9.39 -17.37 3.34
C LYS A 94 10.33 -16.37 4.01
N TYR A 95 10.04 -15.08 3.91
CA TYR A 95 10.93 -14.01 4.39
C TYR A 95 10.52 -13.43 5.74
N ARG A 96 9.34 -13.78 6.27
CA ARG A 96 8.78 -13.22 7.50
C ARG A 96 9.78 -13.06 8.65
N ASP A 97 10.52 -14.13 8.94
CA ASP A 97 11.43 -14.17 10.09
C ASP A 97 12.88 -13.81 9.72
N SER A 98 13.28 -14.09 8.48
CA SER A 98 14.67 -13.90 8.01
C SER A 98 14.94 -12.51 7.43
N ASP A 99 13.92 -11.87 6.88
CA ASP A 99 13.96 -10.51 6.34
C ASP A 99 12.59 -9.82 6.53
N PRO A 100 12.31 -9.33 7.76
CA PRO A 100 11.03 -8.71 8.08
C PRO A 100 10.74 -7.44 7.28
N VAL A 101 11.76 -6.70 6.85
CA VAL A 101 11.60 -5.50 6.02
C VAL A 101 11.06 -5.89 4.66
N PHE A 102 11.68 -6.86 3.99
CA PHE A 102 11.18 -7.34 2.72
C PHE A 102 9.81 -8.01 2.85
N ALA A 103 9.55 -8.78 3.91
CA ALA A 103 8.24 -9.38 4.14
C ALA A 103 7.14 -8.32 4.32
N ASN A 104 7.42 -7.18 4.96
CA ASN A 104 6.48 -6.06 5.02
C ASN A 104 6.31 -5.38 3.66
N PHE A 105 7.36 -5.31 2.84
CA PHE A 105 7.24 -4.81 1.48
C PHE A 105 6.37 -5.72 0.60
N VAL A 106 6.51 -7.04 0.73
CA VAL A 106 5.60 -8.01 0.07
C VAL A 106 4.15 -7.77 0.50
N ARG A 107 3.88 -7.49 1.79
CA ARG A 107 2.54 -7.12 2.25
C ARG A 107 2.01 -5.83 1.60
N CYS A 108 2.87 -4.84 1.38
CA CYS A 108 2.51 -3.64 0.61
C CYS A 108 2.06 -4.02 -0.80
N VAL A 109 2.78 -4.92 -1.48
CA VAL A 109 2.43 -5.39 -2.83
C VAL A 109 1.17 -6.26 -2.82
N ILE A 110 0.92 -7.05 -1.78
CA ILE A 110 -0.34 -7.81 -1.61
C ILE A 110 -1.54 -6.87 -1.58
N CYS A 111 -1.44 -5.74 -0.87
CA CYS A 111 -2.49 -4.73 -0.83
C CYS A 111 -2.83 -4.17 -2.22
N CYS A 112 -1.87 -4.16 -3.17
CA CYS A 112 -2.09 -3.74 -4.55
C CYS A 112 -2.98 -4.69 -5.38
N PHE A 113 -3.35 -5.85 -4.83
CA PHE A 113 -4.28 -6.79 -5.45
C PHE A 113 -5.57 -6.95 -4.65
N GLY A 114 -5.82 -6.10 -3.65
CA GLY A 114 -7.15 -5.93 -3.07
C GLY A 114 -8.14 -5.38 -4.10
N ASN A 115 -9.44 -5.57 -3.88
CA ASN A 115 -10.48 -4.93 -4.69
C ASN A 115 -11.62 -4.44 -3.80
N GLU A 116 -12.46 -3.60 -4.39
CA GLU A 116 -13.63 -3.00 -3.74
C GLU A 116 -14.61 -4.06 -3.20
N GLU A 117 -14.96 -5.07 -4.01
CA GLU A 117 -15.90 -6.12 -3.60
C GLU A 117 -15.42 -6.93 -2.37
N ASP A 118 -14.14 -7.27 -2.30
CA ASP A 118 -13.57 -7.98 -1.15
C ASP A 118 -13.53 -7.07 0.08
N TRP A 119 -13.21 -5.79 -0.11
CA TRP A 119 -13.13 -4.82 0.97
C TRP A 119 -14.48 -4.57 1.64
N GLU A 120 -15.52 -4.34 0.83
CA GLU A 120 -16.90 -4.12 1.32
C GLU A 120 -17.45 -5.37 2.02
N ARG A 121 -17.08 -6.56 1.55
CA ARG A 121 -17.52 -7.83 2.15
C ARG A 121 -16.85 -8.12 3.48
N ASP A 122 -15.57 -7.78 3.62
CA ASP A 122 -14.74 -8.24 4.75
C ASP A 122 -14.95 -7.38 6.03
N ASP A 123 -15.84 -6.37 6.00
CA ASP A 123 -16.23 -5.49 7.13
C ASP A 123 -15.05 -5.14 8.04
N THR A 124 -14.03 -4.54 7.45
CA THR A 124 -12.72 -4.33 8.08
C THR A 124 -12.76 -3.32 9.24
N GLY A 125 -13.88 -2.60 9.41
CA GLY A 125 -14.05 -1.50 10.35
C GLY A 125 -13.48 -0.16 9.87
N GLU A 126 -12.90 -0.12 8.66
CA GLU A 126 -12.30 1.07 8.05
C GLU A 126 -13.00 1.41 6.72
N ASP A 127 -13.27 2.69 6.48
CA ASP A 127 -13.94 3.15 5.26
C ASP A 127 -13.04 2.99 4.02
N THR A 128 -11.71 3.02 4.20
CA THR A 128 -10.74 2.90 3.11
C THR A 128 -9.51 2.09 3.52
N PRO A 129 -8.76 1.48 2.58
CA PRO A 129 -7.54 0.74 2.90
C PRO A 129 -6.32 1.63 3.21
N LEU A 130 -6.46 2.96 3.21
CA LEU A 130 -5.35 3.89 3.26
C LEU A 130 -4.50 3.75 4.53
N TRP A 131 -5.14 3.49 5.67
CA TRP A 131 -4.43 3.23 6.92
C TRP A 131 -3.55 1.98 6.84
N TYR A 132 -4.05 0.89 6.24
CA TYR A 132 -3.28 -0.35 6.07
C TYR A 132 -2.08 -0.15 5.13
N PHE A 133 -2.27 0.63 4.07
CA PHE A 133 -1.19 1.00 3.17
C PHE A 133 -0.07 1.69 3.94
N PHE A 134 -0.42 2.73 4.71
CA PHE A 134 0.53 3.47 5.54
C PHE A 134 1.20 2.59 6.62
N PHE A 135 0.41 1.74 7.29
CA PHE A 135 0.89 0.85 8.34
C PHE A 135 1.99 -0.09 7.87
N TYR A 136 1.86 -0.68 6.68
CA TYR A 136 2.88 -1.58 6.13
C TYR A 136 4.08 -0.81 5.60
N ILE A 137 3.89 0.27 4.84
CA ILE A 137 5.02 0.98 4.24
C ILE A 137 5.89 1.68 5.29
N LYS A 138 5.31 2.18 6.40
CA LYS A 138 6.08 2.74 7.53
C LYS A 138 7.03 1.72 8.19
N LYS A 139 6.73 0.41 8.08
CA LYS A 139 7.63 -0.66 8.57
C LYS A 139 8.79 -0.95 7.61
N VAL A 140 8.69 -0.51 6.36
CA VAL A 140 9.72 -0.68 5.32
C VAL A 140 10.57 0.59 5.20
N CYS A 141 9.92 1.75 5.17
CA CYS A 141 10.52 3.07 5.08
C CYS A 141 9.94 3.95 6.20
N PRO A 142 10.58 4.04 7.38
CA PRO A 142 10.04 4.75 8.54
C PRO A 142 9.74 6.24 8.33
N ASP A 143 10.50 6.89 7.45
CA ASP A 143 10.41 8.33 7.18
C ASP A 143 9.42 8.68 6.04
N VAL A 144 8.71 7.69 5.50
CA VAL A 144 7.83 7.81 4.31
C VAL A 144 6.57 8.67 4.53
N LYS A 145 6.28 9.08 5.76
CA LYS A 145 4.98 9.68 6.13
C LYS A 145 4.64 10.92 5.30
N GLU A 146 5.58 11.86 5.19
CA GLU A 146 5.32 13.11 4.47
C GLU A 146 5.12 12.86 2.98
N ASP A 147 5.98 12.03 2.37
CA ASP A 147 5.86 11.64 0.96
C ASP A 147 4.54 10.91 0.68
N PHE A 148 4.11 10.03 1.59
CA PHE A 148 2.84 9.32 1.51
C PHE A 148 1.65 10.29 1.56
N LEU A 149 1.61 11.19 2.54
CA LEU A 149 0.54 12.18 2.68
C LEU A 149 0.48 13.11 1.46
N GLN A 150 1.63 13.61 1.00
CA GLN A 150 1.69 14.49 -0.16
C GLN A 150 1.22 13.78 -1.44
N TYR A 151 1.62 12.51 -1.62
CA TYR A 151 1.21 11.73 -2.78
C TYR A 151 -0.31 11.55 -2.84
N PHE A 152 -0.92 11.12 -1.73
CA PHE A 152 -2.37 10.86 -1.68
C PHE A 152 -3.22 12.13 -1.65
N LYS A 153 -2.73 13.23 -1.04
CA LYS A 153 -3.35 14.55 -1.22
C LYS A 153 -3.31 15.00 -2.70
N GLY A 154 -2.22 14.70 -3.40
CA GLY A 154 -2.08 14.97 -4.84
C GLY A 154 -3.00 14.11 -5.71
N ALA A 155 -3.40 12.92 -5.25
CA ALA A 155 -4.33 12.06 -5.97
C ALA A 155 -5.73 12.69 -6.11
N LEU A 156 -6.15 13.55 -5.18
CA LEU A 156 -7.39 14.33 -5.27
C LEU A 156 -7.46 15.21 -6.52
N ASN A 157 -6.31 15.65 -7.05
CA ASN A 157 -6.24 16.50 -8.25
C ASN A 157 -6.24 15.71 -9.57
N LYS A 158 -6.26 14.37 -9.50
CA LYS A 158 -6.19 13.47 -10.66
C LYS A 158 -7.51 12.72 -10.91
N VAL A 159 -8.49 12.92 -10.04
CA VAL A 159 -9.84 12.34 -10.10
C VAL A 159 -10.80 13.32 -10.74
#